data_AF-A0A8H5EQX1-F1
#
_entry.id   AF-A0A8H5EQX1-F1
#
_cell.length_a   1.000
_cell.length_b   1.000
_cell.length_c   1.000
_cell.angle_alpha   90.00
_cell.angle_beta   90.00
_cell.angle_gamma   90.00
#
_symmetry.space_group_name_H-M   'P 1'
#
loop_
_entity.id
_entity.type
_entity.pdbx_description
1 polymer ?
#
loop_
_entity_poly.entity_id
_entity_poly.type
_entity_poly.pdbx_seq_one_letter_code
_entity_poly.pdbx_strand_id
1 'polypeptide(L)'
;MDALQNWFYWTWKIGESSELKTSSCPMWHYKLGLEKGWIPKDPRGSKGVCDSAAAHISHSTASIPHQRQAGPGKIVPTPAFPPATLSPGLEAAALPTYTATGTLKSLAGPTFTAAPKVDAGSGWSNPDDNELAYVPVAGCSYPNAYSAVSVAVPPACTGA
;
A
#
# COMPACT_ATOMS: atom_id res chain seq x y z
N MET A 1 8.21 21.39 -7.51
CA MET A 1 7.44 20.79 -8.62
C MET A 1 8.03 21.36 -9.92
N ASP A 2 8.65 20.53 -10.75
CA ASP A 2 9.40 20.99 -11.95
C ASP A 2 8.67 20.64 -13.26
N ALA A 3 7.90 19.55 -13.27
CA ALA A 3 7.22 19.03 -14.46
C ALA A 3 6.00 19.83 -14.93
N LEU A 4 5.40 20.66 -14.07
CA LEU A 4 4.17 21.42 -14.37
C LEU A 4 4.40 22.91 -14.14
N GLN A 5 3.97 23.75 -15.09
CA GLN A 5 4.03 25.22 -14.96
C GLN A 5 3.24 25.73 -13.75
N ASN A 6 2.04 25.17 -13.53
CA ASN A 6 1.15 25.48 -12.43
C ASN A 6 0.76 24.19 -11.71
N TRP A 7 0.63 24.25 -10.39
CA TRP A 7 0.30 23.08 -9.58
C TRP A 7 -0.37 23.52 -8.28
N PHE A 8 -1.08 22.58 -7.66
CA PHE A 8 -1.70 22.74 -6.36
C PHE A 8 -1.34 21.54 -5.49
N TYR A 9 -0.92 21.78 -4.25
CA TYR A 9 -0.68 20.69 -3.31
C TYR A 9 -1.98 20.31 -2.60
N TRP A 10 -2.46 19.10 -2.86
CA TRP A 10 -3.51 18.51 -2.05
C TRP A 10 -2.87 17.75 -0.87
N THR A 11 -3.04 18.13 0.39
CA THR A 11 -3.85 19.22 0.95
C THR A 11 -3.02 20.15 1.85
N TRP A 12 -3.52 21.36 2.10
CA TRP A 12 -2.86 22.36 2.96
C TRP A 12 -2.65 21.85 4.40
N LYS A 13 -3.72 21.33 5.01
CA LYS A 13 -3.74 20.89 6.41
C LYS A 13 -4.52 19.58 6.57
N ILE A 14 -4.02 18.70 7.43
CA ILE A 14 -4.74 17.51 7.92
C ILE A 14 -4.75 17.58 9.44
N GLY A 15 -5.90 17.28 10.05
CA GLY A 15 -6.02 17.19 11.51
C GLY A 15 -5.19 16.03 12.06
N GLU A 16 -4.84 16.12 13.34
CA GLU A 16 -4.25 14.97 14.03
C GLU A 16 -5.29 13.88 14.24
N SER A 17 -4.84 12.62 14.19
CA SER A 17 -5.66 11.48 14.56
C SER A 17 -6.09 11.60 16.02
N SER A 18 -7.38 11.34 16.30
CA SER A 18 -7.91 11.27 17.66
C SER A 18 -7.28 10.14 18.48
N GLU A 19 -6.73 9.12 17.82
CA GLU A 19 -6.05 7.98 18.45
C GLU A 19 -4.54 8.23 18.58
N LEU A 20 -3.87 8.55 17.47
CA LEU A 20 -2.41 8.66 17.43
C LEU A 20 -1.87 10.01 17.92
N LYS A 21 -2.74 11.03 18.07
CA LYS A 21 -2.37 12.42 18.44
C LYS A 21 -1.26 13.00 17.55
N THR A 22 -1.22 12.56 16.30
CA THR A 22 -0.28 13.01 15.27
C THR A 22 -0.95 12.91 13.89
N SER A 23 -0.32 13.47 12.85
CA SER A 23 -0.81 13.35 11.48
C SER A 23 -0.69 11.90 10.99
N SER A 24 -1.82 11.28 10.65
CA SER A 24 -1.85 9.92 10.06
C SER A 24 -1.42 9.88 8.59
N CYS A 25 -1.41 11.05 7.92
CA CYS A 25 -1.05 11.19 6.51
C CYS A 25 -0.03 12.32 6.34
N PRO A 26 1.17 12.23 6.94
CA PRO A 26 2.13 13.34 6.96
C PRO A 26 2.57 13.78 5.56
N MET A 27 2.63 12.85 4.61
CA MET A 27 2.98 13.14 3.21
C MET A 27 1.87 13.85 2.43
N TRP A 28 0.64 13.91 2.95
CA TRP A 28 -0.45 14.68 2.35
C TRP A 28 -0.68 16.01 3.09
N HIS A 29 0.15 16.32 4.10
CA HIS A 29 -0.02 17.45 5.00
C HIS A 29 1.00 18.56 4.71
N TYR A 30 0.68 19.49 3.80
CA TYR A 30 1.63 20.49 3.30
C TYR A 30 2.24 21.38 4.41
N LYS A 31 1.41 21.89 5.33
CA LYS A 31 1.89 22.72 6.45
C LYS A 31 2.96 22.00 7.28
N LEU A 32 2.70 20.74 7.63
CA LEU A 32 3.65 19.93 8.40
C LEU A 32 4.93 19.67 7.60
N GLY A 33 4.82 19.40 6.29
CA GLY A 33 5.97 19.26 5.41
C GLY A 33 6.88 20.50 5.38
N LEU A 34 6.29 21.71 5.40
CA LEU A 34 7.04 22.96 5.52
C LEU A 34 7.71 23.11 6.90
N GLU A 35 7.01 22.80 7.99
CA GLU A 35 7.53 22.87 9.37
C GLU A 35 8.68 21.89 9.60
N LYS A 36 8.61 20.70 9.03
CA LYS A 36 9.63 19.65 9.14
C LYS A 36 10.74 19.76 8.08
N GLY A 37 10.62 20.71 7.15
CA GLY A 37 11.61 20.94 6.10
C GLY A 37 11.64 19.88 5.00
N TRP A 38 10.62 19.02 4.90
CA TRP A 38 10.47 18.04 3.81
C TRP A 38 10.03 18.71 2.51
N ILE A 39 9.33 19.84 2.62
CA ILE A 39 8.88 20.63 1.48
C ILE A 39 9.75 21.89 1.38
N PRO A 40 10.30 22.20 0.18
CA PRO A 40 11.03 23.43 -0.04
C PRO A 40 10.17 24.66 0.26
N LYS A 41 10.73 25.63 1.00
CA LYS A 41 10.04 26.90 1.28
C LYS A 41 9.78 27.71 0.01
N ASP A 42 10.71 27.66 -0.94
CA ASP A 42 10.53 28.21 -2.28
C ASP A 42 10.40 27.07 -3.31
N PRO A 43 9.21 26.84 -3.87
CA PRO A 43 8.99 25.77 -4.83
C PRO A 43 9.70 25.99 -6.17
N ARG A 44 10.15 27.22 -6.48
CA ARG A 44 10.93 27.51 -7.69
C ARG A 44 12.34 26.92 -7.62
N GLY A 45 12.81 26.60 -6.41
CA GLY A 45 14.06 25.89 -6.20
C GLY A 45 14.04 24.45 -6.75
N SER A 46 12.90 23.94 -7.19
CA SER A 46 12.81 22.63 -7.85
C SER A 46 13.16 22.65 -9.35
N LYS A 47 13.47 23.80 -9.96
CA LYS A 47 13.73 23.87 -11.40
C LYS A 47 14.92 22.99 -11.81
N GLY A 48 14.74 22.13 -12.81
CA GLY A 48 15.77 21.20 -13.32
C GLY A 48 15.92 19.91 -12.50
N VAL A 49 15.08 19.69 -11.49
CA VAL A 49 15.04 18.43 -10.72
C VAL A 49 14.56 17.27 -11.60
N CYS A 50 13.57 17.51 -12.47
CA CYS A 50 13.10 16.49 -13.42
C CYS A 50 14.19 16.14 -14.44
N ASP A 51 14.89 17.14 -15.00
CA ASP A 51 15.96 16.92 -15.97
C ASP A 51 17.15 16.16 -15.35
N SER A 52 17.56 16.53 -14.13
CA SER A 52 18.61 15.81 -13.40
C SER A 52 18.19 14.39 -13.01
N ALA A 53 16.93 14.18 -12.60
CA ALA A 53 16.41 12.84 -12.33
C ALA A 53 16.35 11.98 -13.59
N ALA A 54 16.00 12.55 -14.75
CA ALA A 54 15.93 11.83 -16.02
C ALA A 54 17.28 11.22 -16.41
N ALA A 55 18.40 11.86 -16.06
CA ALA A 55 19.75 11.30 -16.29
C ALA A 55 20.02 10.02 -15.47
N HIS A 56 19.29 9.82 -14.38
CA HIS A 56 19.39 8.63 -13.50
C HIS A 56 18.29 7.61 -13.74
N ILE A 57 17.23 7.98 -14.47
CA ILE A 57 16.19 7.03 -14.86
C ILE A 57 16.62 6.39 -16.17
N SER A 58 17.28 5.23 -16.07
CA SER A 58 17.39 4.31 -17.19
C SER A 58 16.00 3.75 -17.49
N HIS A 59 15.27 4.40 -18.41
CA HIS A 59 14.10 3.78 -19.02
C HIS A 59 14.59 2.65 -19.92
N SER A 60 14.81 1.46 -19.34
CA SER A 60 14.85 0.27 -20.18
C SER A 60 13.44 0.02 -20.68
N THR A 61 13.24 0.08 -21.99
CA THR A 61 12.06 -0.51 -22.65
C THR A 61 12.04 -2.04 -22.51
N ALA A 62 13.11 -2.63 -21.98
CA ALA A 62 13.11 -4.00 -21.49
C ALA A 62 12.10 -4.10 -20.35
N SER A 63 11.06 -4.91 -20.57
CA SER A 63 10.02 -5.23 -19.60
C SER A 63 10.68 -5.70 -18.29
N ILE A 64 10.60 -4.85 -17.27
CA ILE A 64 11.04 -5.18 -15.92
C ILE A 64 10.21 -6.39 -15.48
N PRO A 65 10.77 -7.46 -14.88
CA PRO A 65 10.06 -8.72 -14.69
C PRO A 65 8.73 -8.62 -13.94
N HIS A 66 8.57 -7.64 -13.04
CA HIS A 66 7.31 -7.39 -12.35
C HIS A 66 6.19 -6.83 -13.25
N GLN A 67 6.50 -6.37 -14.47
CA GLN A 67 5.55 -5.96 -15.50
C GLN A 67 5.22 -7.09 -16.49
N ARG A 68 5.86 -8.26 -16.38
CA ARG A 68 5.52 -9.42 -17.20
C ARG A 68 4.30 -10.11 -16.62
N GLN A 69 3.13 -9.72 -17.13
CA GLN A 69 1.95 -10.58 -17.10
C GLN A 69 2.26 -11.82 -17.95
N ALA A 70 2.26 -13.01 -17.36
CA ALA A 70 2.35 -14.29 -18.06
C ALA A 70 0.99 -14.67 -18.67
N GLY A 71 0.36 -13.72 -19.37
CA GLY A 71 -1.04 -13.78 -19.79
C GLY A 71 -2.00 -13.09 -18.81
N PRO A 72 -3.31 -13.01 -19.14
CA PRO A 72 -4.30 -12.37 -18.29
C PRO A 72 -4.30 -12.98 -16.88
N GLY A 73 -4.09 -12.12 -15.88
CA GLY A 73 -4.23 -12.47 -14.46
C GLY A 73 -3.04 -13.16 -13.78
N LYS A 74 -1.94 -13.50 -14.48
CA LYS A 74 -0.78 -14.15 -13.85
C LYS A 74 0.43 -13.24 -13.79
N ILE A 75 0.68 -12.64 -12.63
CA ILE A 75 1.95 -12.00 -12.31
C ILE A 75 2.92 -13.11 -11.90
N VAL A 76 4.02 -13.31 -12.62
CA VAL A 76 5.10 -14.19 -12.16
C VAL A 76 5.99 -13.36 -11.25
N PRO A 77 5.99 -13.56 -9.92
CA PRO A 77 6.82 -12.77 -9.02
C PRO A 77 8.28 -13.14 -9.29
N THR A 78 8.94 -12.31 -10.09
CA THR A 78 10.39 -12.38 -10.28
C THR A 78 10.95 -11.02 -9.84
N PRO A 79 11.73 -10.96 -8.76
CA PRO A 79 12.19 -12.06 -7.89
C PRO A 79 11.05 -12.70 -7.08
N ALA A 80 11.29 -13.93 -6.60
CA ALA A 80 10.37 -14.64 -5.71
C ALA A 80 10.05 -13.77 -4.49
N PHE A 81 8.77 -13.66 -4.14
CA PHE A 81 8.28 -12.88 -3.01
C PHE A 81 7.56 -13.81 -2.01
N PRO A 82 7.78 -13.64 -0.68
CA PRO A 82 8.75 -12.71 -0.09
C PRO A 82 10.20 -13.17 -0.36
N PRO A 83 11.18 -12.25 -0.38
CA PRO A 83 12.59 -12.63 -0.42
C PRO A 83 12.94 -13.42 0.85
N ALA A 84 13.92 -14.31 0.77
CA ALA A 84 14.36 -15.11 1.93
C ALA A 84 14.80 -14.21 3.11
N THR A 85 15.43 -13.07 2.81
CA THR A 85 15.93 -12.10 3.79
C THR A 85 15.37 -10.71 3.52
N LEU A 86 14.87 -10.06 4.57
CA LEU A 86 14.45 -8.66 4.58
C LEU A 86 15.53 -7.80 5.23
N SER A 87 15.89 -6.67 4.64
CA SER A 87 16.87 -5.74 5.24
C SER A 87 16.31 -5.17 6.56
N PRO A 88 17.09 -5.14 7.67
CA PRO A 88 18.55 -5.33 7.73
C PRO A 88 19.03 -6.73 8.19
N GLY A 89 18.43 -7.83 7.72
CA GLY A 89 18.88 -9.21 7.99
C GLY A 89 17.86 -10.11 8.67
N LEU A 90 16.56 -9.81 8.52
CA LEU A 90 15.48 -10.61 9.06
C LEU A 90 15.11 -11.73 8.09
N GLU A 91 15.21 -12.98 8.53
CA GLU A 91 14.73 -14.14 7.77
C GLU A 91 13.20 -14.08 7.63
N ALA A 92 12.68 -14.10 6.41
CA ALA A 92 11.24 -14.05 6.16
C ALA A 92 10.51 -15.26 6.75
N ALA A 93 11.18 -16.42 6.84
CA ALA A 93 10.66 -17.62 7.49
C ALA A 93 10.48 -17.47 9.01
N ALA A 94 11.13 -16.48 9.63
CA ALA A 94 10.97 -16.19 11.06
C ALA A 94 9.72 -15.35 11.37
N LEU A 95 9.03 -14.82 10.34
CA LEU A 95 7.84 -14.00 10.52
C LEU A 95 6.58 -14.86 10.70
N PRO A 96 5.60 -14.39 11.49
CA PRO A 96 4.30 -15.04 11.54
C PRO A 96 3.59 -14.95 10.18
N THR A 97 3.00 -16.06 9.77
CA THR A 97 2.25 -16.17 8.51
C THR A 97 0.75 -16.14 8.76
N TYR A 98 -0.02 -15.88 7.70
CA TYR A 98 -1.48 -16.00 7.72
C TYR A 98 -1.88 -17.31 7.04
N THR A 99 -3.03 -17.85 7.39
CA THR A 99 -3.58 -19.07 6.76
C THR A 99 -4.82 -18.74 5.95
N ALA A 100 -4.97 -19.36 4.78
CA ALA A 100 -6.10 -19.14 3.87
C ALA A 100 -7.33 -19.94 4.34
N THR A 101 -7.91 -19.55 5.47
CA THR A 101 -9.13 -20.18 6.04
C THR A 101 -10.28 -19.20 6.23
N GLY A 102 -10.07 -17.93 5.87
CA GLY A 102 -11.07 -16.88 5.95
C GLY A 102 -12.05 -16.91 4.80
N THR A 103 -13.15 -16.18 4.97
CA THR A 103 -14.13 -15.94 3.90
C THR A 103 -13.79 -14.69 3.12
N LEU A 104 -14.04 -14.72 1.82
CA LEU A 104 -13.89 -13.56 0.93
C LEU A 104 -14.74 -12.39 1.46
N LYS A 105 -14.12 -11.23 1.59
CA LYS A 105 -14.78 -10.00 2.03
C LYS A 105 -15.12 -9.16 0.81
N SER A 106 -16.41 -9.02 0.51
CA SER A 106 -16.90 -8.06 -0.47
C SER A 106 -17.58 -6.88 0.22
N LEU A 107 -17.51 -5.70 -0.41
CA LEU A 107 -18.27 -4.54 0.03
C LEU A 107 -19.64 -4.59 -0.66
N ALA A 108 -20.70 -4.87 0.09
CA ALA A 108 -22.04 -4.94 -0.48
C ALA A 108 -22.41 -3.67 -1.28
N GLY A 109 -23.13 -3.86 -2.40
CA GLY A 109 -23.65 -2.75 -3.18
C GLY A 109 -24.64 -1.89 -2.38
N PRO A 110 -24.80 -0.61 -2.74
CA PRO A 110 -25.76 0.27 -2.09
C PRO A 110 -27.21 -0.20 -2.30
N THR A 111 -28.07 0.03 -1.30
CA THR A 111 -29.51 -0.22 -1.41
C THR A 111 -30.21 1.02 -1.96
N PHE A 112 -30.95 0.87 -3.06
CA PHE A 112 -31.76 1.93 -3.63
C PHE A 112 -33.24 1.76 -3.26
N THR A 113 -33.85 2.79 -2.71
CA THR A 113 -35.25 2.78 -2.25
C THR A 113 -36.25 3.31 -3.28
N ALA A 114 -35.77 4.01 -4.32
CA ALA A 114 -36.61 4.56 -5.39
C ALA A 114 -36.77 3.57 -6.55
N ALA A 115 -37.91 3.60 -7.23
CA ALA A 115 -38.13 2.85 -8.46
C ALA A 115 -37.36 3.50 -9.63
N PRO A 116 -36.79 2.71 -10.57
CA PRO A 116 -36.82 1.24 -10.61
C PRO A 116 -35.85 0.59 -9.62
N LYS A 117 -36.21 -0.60 -9.13
CA LYS A 117 -35.34 -1.41 -8.25
C LYS A 117 -34.09 -1.81 -9.03
N VAL A 118 -32.95 -1.23 -8.69
CA VAL A 118 -31.64 -1.58 -9.27
C VAL A 118 -31.01 -2.67 -8.40
N ASP A 119 -30.59 -3.77 -9.03
CA ASP A 119 -29.72 -4.75 -8.39
C ASP A 119 -28.28 -4.23 -8.43
N ALA A 120 -27.75 -3.87 -7.26
CA ALA A 120 -26.39 -3.37 -7.10
C ALA A 120 -25.34 -4.50 -6.99
N GLY A 121 -25.78 -5.77 -7.01
CA GLY A 121 -24.92 -6.94 -6.88
C GLY A 121 -24.35 -7.15 -5.47
N SER A 122 -23.53 -8.18 -5.33
CA SER A 122 -22.87 -8.58 -4.08
C SER A 122 -21.58 -7.80 -3.78
N GLY A 123 -21.21 -6.85 -4.65
CA GLY A 123 -19.94 -6.13 -4.57
C GLY A 123 -18.72 -6.92 -5.02
N TRP A 124 -18.92 -8.13 -5.55
CA TRP A 124 -17.86 -8.96 -6.12
C TRP A 124 -18.23 -9.35 -7.54
N SER A 125 -17.35 -9.07 -8.50
CA SER A 125 -17.63 -9.27 -9.93
C SER A 125 -17.26 -10.65 -10.44
N ASN A 126 -16.49 -11.44 -9.69
CA ASN A 126 -16.06 -12.77 -10.08
C ASN A 126 -16.88 -13.85 -9.33
N PRO A 127 -17.94 -14.42 -9.94
CA PRO A 127 -18.78 -15.41 -9.27
C PRO A 127 -18.08 -16.75 -9.04
N ASP A 128 -17.01 -17.04 -9.77
CA ASP A 128 -16.24 -18.28 -9.67
C ASP A 128 -15.08 -18.16 -8.65
N ASP A 129 -14.97 -17.03 -7.96
CA ASP A 129 -13.94 -16.84 -6.94
C ASP A 129 -14.24 -17.66 -5.69
N ASN A 130 -13.40 -18.66 -5.48
CA ASN A 130 -13.44 -19.55 -4.32
C ASN A 130 -12.13 -19.44 -3.49
N GLU A 131 -11.31 -18.41 -3.73
CA GLU A 131 -10.10 -18.20 -2.93
C GLU A 131 -10.47 -17.81 -1.50
N LEU A 132 -9.87 -18.51 -0.54
CA LEU A 132 -10.06 -18.22 0.87
C LEU A 132 -9.22 -17.01 1.28
N ALA A 133 -9.82 -16.14 2.10
CA ALA A 133 -9.11 -14.99 2.62
C ALA A 133 -8.05 -15.44 3.64
N TYR A 134 -6.91 -14.75 3.65
CA TYR A 134 -5.85 -15.00 4.62
C TYR A 134 -6.22 -14.37 5.97
N VAL A 135 -6.22 -15.18 7.03
CA VAL A 135 -6.54 -14.77 8.40
C VAL A 135 -5.42 -15.15 9.38
N PRO A 136 -5.31 -14.47 10.54
CA PRO A 136 -4.38 -14.84 11.59
C PRO A 136 -4.56 -16.29 12.02
N VAL A 137 -3.46 -17.00 12.25
CA VAL A 137 -3.47 -18.36 12.79
C VAL A 137 -3.89 -18.30 14.26
N ALA A 138 -4.82 -19.18 14.65
CA ALA A 138 -5.32 -19.23 16.01
C ALA A 138 -4.19 -19.53 17.02
N GLY A 139 -4.16 -18.77 18.12
CA GLY A 139 -3.13 -18.90 19.16
C GLY A 139 -1.84 -18.11 18.89
N CYS A 140 -1.72 -17.44 17.74
CA CYS A 140 -0.55 -16.63 17.41
C CYS A 140 -0.76 -15.14 17.70
N SER A 141 0.32 -14.50 18.16
CA SER A 141 0.36 -13.06 18.41
C SER A 141 0.88 -12.33 17.18
N TYR A 142 0.11 -11.33 16.74
CA TYR A 142 0.46 -10.48 15.60
C TYR A 142 0.64 -9.04 16.08
N PRO A 143 1.57 -8.28 15.49
CA PRO A 143 1.76 -6.87 15.81
C PRO A 143 0.56 -6.07 15.30
N ASN A 144 0.41 -4.84 15.80
CA ASN A 144 -0.58 -3.92 15.24
C ASN A 144 -0.24 -3.66 13.76
N ALA A 145 -1.16 -3.99 12.85
CA ALA A 145 -0.98 -3.85 11.40
C ALA A 145 -0.73 -2.39 10.96
N TYR A 146 -1.11 -1.41 11.77
CA TYR A 146 -0.99 0.02 11.49
C TYR A 146 0.14 0.70 12.29
N SER A 147 0.83 -0.04 13.17
CA SER A 147 1.95 0.49 13.94
C SER A 147 2.92 -0.61 14.35
N ALA A 148 4.12 -0.58 13.77
CA ALA A 148 5.22 -1.48 14.11
C ALA A 148 6.37 -0.77 14.85
N VAL A 149 6.19 0.49 15.25
CA VAL A 149 7.24 1.27 15.93
C VAL A 149 7.57 0.61 17.26
N SER A 150 8.80 0.13 17.40
CA SER A 150 9.32 -0.56 18.60
C SER A 150 8.68 -1.91 18.94
N VAL A 151 7.96 -2.54 18.00
CA VAL A 151 7.39 -3.88 18.23
C VAL A 151 8.46 -4.93 17.95
N ALA A 152 8.72 -5.79 18.93
CA ALA A 152 9.61 -6.93 18.75
C ALA A 152 9.04 -7.89 17.67
N VAL A 153 9.92 -8.50 16.89
CA VAL A 153 9.51 -9.51 15.90
C VAL A 153 8.82 -10.66 16.64
N PRO A 154 7.53 -10.95 16.37
CA PRO A 154 6.86 -12.09 16.99
C PRO A 154 7.51 -13.40 16.54
N PRO A 155 7.45 -14.45 17.38
CA PRO A 155 7.97 -15.75 16.99
C PRO A 155 7.26 -16.27 15.73
N ALA A 156 7.98 -17.07 14.94
CA ALA A 156 7.45 -17.70 13.76
C ALA A 156 6.18 -18.48 14.14
N CYS A 157 5.12 -18.22 13.38
CA CYS A 157 3.86 -18.95 13.48
C CYS A 157 3.51 -19.45 12.09
N THR A 158 3.62 -20.75 11.94
CA THR A 158 3.19 -21.48 10.75
C THR A 158 1.95 -22.24 11.17
N GLY A 159 0.78 -21.80 10.71
CA GLY A 159 -0.44 -22.58 10.89
C GLY A 159 -0.20 -23.92 10.21
N ALA A 160 -0.22 -25.00 11.00
CA ALA A 160 -0.15 -26.35 10.47
C ALA A 160 -1.32 -26.62 9.53
#